data_AF-A0A7W8IIQ6-F1
#
_entry.id   AF-A0A7W8IIQ6-F1
#
_cell.length_a   1.000
_cell.length_b   1.000
_cell.length_c   1.000
_cell.angle_alpha   90.00
_cell.angle_beta   90.00
_cell.angle_gamma   90.00
#
_symmetry.space_group_name_H-M   'P 1'
#
loop_
_entity.id
_entity.type
_entity.pdbx_description
1 polymer ?
#
loop_
_entity_poly.entity_id
_entity_poly.type
_entity_poly.pdbx_seq_one_letter_code
_entity_poly.pdbx_strand_id
1 'polypeptide(L)'
;MATKKKPPVMTECEVKVRGRWLPCTLYEALTERDEIMRCKYCHGPVQALKESSNGARAHIEHLQRHPGCRFPVSTFSGVESEHPLALK
;
A
#
# COMPACT_ATOMS: atom_id res chain seq x y z
N MET A 1 -0.12 -12.60 -28.82
CA MET A 1 -0.29 -11.30 -28.14
C MET A 1 0.43 -11.38 -26.81
N ALA A 2 1.52 -10.62 -26.61
CA ALA A 2 2.24 -10.64 -25.34
C ALA A 2 1.36 -10.02 -24.26
N THR A 3 0.87 -10.84 -23.33
CA THR A 3 0.18 -10.36 -22.14
C THR A 3 1.20 -9.58 -21.32
N LYS A 4 1.20 -8.25 -21.44
CA LYS A 4 1.98 -7.37 -20.56
C LYS A 4 1.51 -7.65 -19.13
N LYS A 5 2.27 -8.47 -18.39
CA LYS A 5 2.00 -8.72 -16.97
C LYS A 5 2.06 -7.37 -16.26
N LYS A 6 0.92 -6.87 -15.78
CA LYS A 6 0.89 -5.66 -14.94
C LYS A 6 1.80 -5.93 -13.73
N PRO A 7 2.62 -4.95 -13.30
CA PRO A 7 3.48 -5.13 -12.13
C PRO A 7 2.62 -5.46 -10.90
N PRO A 8 3.14 -6.24 -9.95
CA PRO A 8 2.43 -6.55 -8.73
C PRO A 8 2.15 -5.24 -7.98
N VAL A 9 0.91 -5.11 -7.52
CA VAL A 9 0.45 -3.96 -6.73
C VAL A 9 0.14 -4.44 -5.32
N MET A 10 0.21 -3.51 -4.37
CA MET A 10 -0.15 -3.80 -2.99
C MET A 10 -1.68 -3.86 -2.84
N THR A 11 -2.17 -4.93 -2.21
CA THR A 11 -3.61 -5.17 -2.02
C THR A 11 -3.99 -5.46 -0.58
N GLU A 12 -3.04 -5.34 0.36
CA GLU A 12 -3.25 -5.52 1.78
C GLU A 12 -2.45 -4.44 2.54
N CYS A 13 -3.02 -3.88 3.59
CA CYS A 13 -2.38 -2.93 4.49
C CYS A 13 -2.83 -3.19 5.92
N GLU A 14 -2.43 -2.33 6.85
CA GLU A 14 -2.99 -2.30 8.20
C GLU A 14 -3.71 -0.98 8.42
N VAL A 15 -4.84 -1.02 9.12
CA VAL A 15 -5.64 0.15 9.47
C VAL A 15 -5.70 0.30 11.00
N LYS A 16 -5.70 1.53 11.50
CA LYS A 16 -5.67 1.81 12.94
C LYS A 16 -7.07 1.88 13.55
N VAL A 17 -7.67 0.74 13.85
CA VAL A 17 -8.99 0.67 14.49
C VAL A 17 -8.86 0.66 16.01
N ARG A 18 -9.51 1.62 16.68
CA ARG A 18 -9.53 1.72 18.16
C ARG A 18 -8.12 1.68 18.79
N GLY A 19 -7.15 2.31 18.13
CA GLY A 19 -5.76 2.38 18.58
C GLY A 19 -4.92 1.12 18.33
N ARG A 20 -5.46 0.11 17.64
CA ARG A 20 -4.73 -1.10 17.25
C ARG A 20 -4.60 -1.18 15.73
N TRP A 21 -3.45 -1.64 15.26
CA TRP A 21 -3.24 -1.93 13.86
C TRP A 21 -3.84 -3.30 13.53
N LEU A 22 -4.82 -3.31 12.64
CA LEU A 22 -5.46 -4.53 12.15
C LEU A 22 -5.14 -4.71 10.67
N PRO A 23 -4.77 -5.92 10.22
CA PRO A 23 -4.61 -6.19 8.80
C PRO A 23 -5.95 -5.99 8.09
N CYS A 24 -5.93 -5.32 6.94
CA CYS A 24 -7.09 -5.14 6.09
C CYS A 24 -6.72 -5.34 4.62
N THR A 25 -7.66 -5.87 3.86
CA THR A 25 -7.57 -5.97 2.42
C THR A 25 -7.81 -4.61 1.77
N LEU A 26 -7.45 -4.48 0.49
CA LEU A 26 -7.77 -3.32 -0.33
C LEU A 26 -9.26 -2.94 -0.28
N TYR A 27 -10.17 -3.92 -0.30
CA TYR A 27 -11.60 -3.65 -0.30
C TYR A 27 -12.08 -3.08 1.04
N GLU A 28 -11.55 -3.60 2.15
CA GLU A 28 -11.81 -3.06 3.49
C GLU A 28 -11.21 -1.65 3.63
N ALA A 29 -9.97 -1.46 3.18
CA ALA A 29 -9.31 -0.15 3.17
C ALA A 29 -10.06 0.88 2.31
N LEU A 30 -10.70 0.45 1.22
CA LEU A 30 -11.53 1.33 0.39
C LEU A 30 -12.85 1.75 1.05
N THR A 31 -13.31 1.00 2.06
CA THR A 31 -14.45 1.32 2.91
C THR A 31 -14.03 2.21 4.08
N GLU A 32 -12.90 1.91 4.72
CA GLU A 32 -12.35 2.62 5.89
C GLU A 32 -11.47 3.84 5.51
N ARG A 33 -11.89 4.63 4.51
CA ARG A 33 -11.03 5.69 3.91
C ARG A 33 -10.57 6.79 4.86
N ASP A 34 -11.32 7.03 5.92
CA ASP A 34 -11.03 8.07 6.91
C ASP A 34 -10.03 7.60 7.98
N GLU A 35 -9.78 6.30 8.08
CA GLU A 35 -8.87 5.74 9.07
C GLU A 35 -7.41 5.80 8.61
N ILE A 36 -6.50 5.89 9.58
CA ILE A 36 -5.06 5.88 9.29
C ILE A 36 -4.65 4.49 8.82
N MET A 37 -4.08 4.40 7.62
CA MET A 37 -3.57 3.16 7.04
C MET A 37 -2.05 3.18 6.95
N ARG A 38 -1.44 2.01 7.17
CA ARG A 38 0.00 1.81 7.01
C ARG A 38 0.34 0.54 6.25
N CYS A 39 1.54 0.50 5.70
CA CYS A 39 2.06 -0.66 5.01
C CYS A 39 2.47 -1.76 5.99
N LYS A 40 2.04 -3.01 5.77
CA LYS A 40 2.42 -4.14 6.65
C LYS A 40 3.92 -4.50 6.60
N TYR A 41 4.66 -3.99 5.62
CA TYR A 41 6.08 -4.32 5.42
C TYR A 41 7.01 -3.26 6.01
N CYS A 42 6.76 -1.98 5.72
CA CYS A 42 7.60 -0.87 6.18
C CYS A 42 6.92 0.03 7.21
N HIS A 43 5.65 -0.21 7.54
CA HIS A 43 4.80 0.62 8.41
C HIS A 43 4.63 2.07 7.95
N GLY A 44 5.00 2.39 6.70
CA GLY A 44 4.79 3.72 6.14
C GLY A 44 3.32 4.04 5.88
N PRO A 45 2.92 5.32 5.87
CA PRO A 45 1.56 5.73 5.56
C PRO A 45 1.17 5.36 4.14
N VAL A 46 -0.01 4.77 3.98
CA VAL A 46 -0.56 4.35 2.69
C VAL A 46 -1.99 4.88 2.50
N GLN A 47 -2.46 4.84 1.27
CA GLN A 47 -3.85 5.12 0.90
C GLN A 47 -4.38 4.04 -0.04
N ALA A 48 -5.68 3.74 0.09
CA ALA A 48 -6.37 2.85 -0.83
C ALA A 48 -6.97 3.64 -2.01
N LEU A 49 -6.52 3.34 -3.23
CA LEU A 49 -7.04 3.92 -4.46
C LEU A 49 -8.03 2.97 -5.13
N LYS A 50 -9.20 3.49 -5.49
CA LYS A 50 -10.19 2.75 -6.29
C LYS A 50 -9.71 2.61 -7.73
N GLU A 51 -10.33 1.68 -8.44
CA GLU A 51 -10.15 1.59 -9.89
C GLU A 51 -10.50 2.93 -10.54
N SER A 52 -9.61 3.40 -11.41
CA SER A 52 -9.80 4.65 -12.15
C SER A 52 -10.35 4.34 -13.54
N SER A 53 -11.15 5.27 -14.10
CA SER A 53 -11.69 5.18 -15.46
C SER A 53 -10.61 5.01 -16.55
N ASN A 54 -9.35 5.31 -16.22
CA ASN A 54 -8.18 5.11 -17.09
C ASN A 54 -7.67 3.65 -17.10
N GLY A 55 -8.37 2.70 -16.47
CA GLY A 55 -7.99 1.29 -16.41
C GLY A 55 -6.90 0.96 -15.38
N ALA A 56 -6.60 1.90 -14.48
CA ALA A 56 -5.73 1.67 -13.33
C ALA A 56 -6.51 0.85 -12.30
N ARG A 57 -6.02 -0.34 -11.97
CA ARG A 57 -6.68 -1.26 -11.03
C ARG A 57 -6.70 -0.63 -9.64
N ALA A 58 -7.69 -1.00 -8.83
CA ALA A 58 -7.69 -0.67 -7.41
C ALA A 58 -6.43 -1.24 -6.75
N HIS A 59 -5.76 -0.42 -5.93
CA HIS A 59 -4.52 -0.78 -5.25
C HIS A 59 -4.26 0.13 -4.05
N ILE A 60 -3.37 -0.31 -3.17
CA ILE A 60 -2.82 0.49 -2.08
C ILE A 60 -1.50 1.10 -2.54
N GLU A 61 -1.30 2.38 -2.23
CA GLU A 61 -0.07 3.09 -2.54
C GLU A 61 0.45 3.86 -1.33
N HIS A 62 1.77 3.95 -1.18
CA HIS A 62 2.40 4.79 -0.18
C HIS A 62 2.19 6.28 -0.49
N LEU A 63 1.83 7.05 0.53
CA LEU A 63 1.75 8.51 0.42
C LEU A 63 3.13 9.12 0.12
N GLN A 64 4.18 8.52 0.68
CA GLN A 64 5.56 8.82 0.33
C GLN A 64 6.25 7.51 -0.02
N ARG A 65 6.79 7.41 -1.23
CA ARG A 65 7.52 6.21 -1.66
C ARG A 65 8.95 6.27 -1.11
N HIS A 66 9.52 5.12 -0.80
CA HIS A 66 10.91 4.98 -0.38
C HIS A 66 11.51 3.67 -0.93
N PRO A 67 12.85 3.57 -1.05
CA PRO A 67 13.48 2.40 -1.64
C PRO A 67 13.48 1.16 -0.74
N GLY A 68 13.07 1.31 0.53
CA GLY A 68 13.05 0.23 1.52
C GLY A 68 11.80 -0.64 1.52
N CYS A 69 10.73 -0.25 0.80
CA CYS A 69 9.54 -1.09 0.68
C CYS A 69 9.58 -1.89 -0.61
N ARG A 70 9.11 -3.13 -0.55
CA ARG A 70 8.89 -3.99 -1.72
C ARG A 70 7.89 -3.42 -2.73
N PHE A 71 7.09 -2.42 -2.32
CA PHE A 71 6.10 -1.76 -3.16
C PHE A 71 6.29 -0.23 -3.20
N PRO A 72 6.24 0.39 -4.39
CA PRO A 72 6.21 -0.25 -5.71
C PRO A 72 7.57 -0.89 -6.06
N VAL A 73 7.54 -2.01 -6.80
CA VAL A 73 8.74 -2.75 -7.21
C VAL A 73 9.74 -1.89 -7.97
N SER A 74 9.27 -0.86 -8.69
CA SER A 74 10.11 0.06 -9.46
C SER A 74 11.06 0.91 -8.61
N THR A 75 10.79 1.07 -7.32
CA THR A 75 11.60 1.92 -6.41
C THR A 75 12.36 1.08 -5.38
N PHE A 76 12.05 -0.20 -5.26
CA PHE A 76 12.66 -1.09 -4.26
C PHE A 76 14.15 -1.32 -4.56
N SER A 77 15.02 -1.05 -3.57
CA SER A 77 16.48 -1.26 -3.69
C SER A 77 16.92 -2.71 -3.56
N GLY A 78 16.00 -3.63 -3.25
CA GLY A 78 16.30 -5.03 -2.93
C GLY A 78 16.48 -5.29 -1.43
N VAL A 79 16.55 -4.24 -0.61
CA VAL A 79 16.73 -4.36 0.85
C VAL A 79 15.49 -3.81 1.55
N GLU A 80 14.81 -4.65 2.32
CA GLU A 80 13.66 -4.26 3.12
C GLU A 80 14.11 -3.42 4.32
N SER A 81 13.50 -2.25 4.50
CA SER A 81 13.76 -1.37 5.64
C SER A 81 12.50 -0.66 6.10
N GLU A 82 12.52 -0.19 7.36
CA GLU A 82 11.43 0.59 7.93
C GLU A 82 11.23 1.90 7.15
N HIS A 83 9.97 2.33 7.04
CA HIS A 83 9.64 3.58 6.36
C HIS A 83 10.21 4.77 7.13
N PRO A 84 10.79 5.79 6.46
CA PRO A 84 11.28 7.00 7.13
C PRO A 84 10.21 7.72 7.97
N LEU A 85 8.94 7.53 7.58
CA LEU A 85 7.74 8.02 8.27
C LEU A 85 6.89 6.87 8.84
N ALA A 86 7.51 5.84 9.40
CA ALA A 86 6.79 4.69 9.93
C ALA A 86 5.77 5.10 11.01
N LEU A 87 4.54 4.62 10.85
CA LEU A 87 3.45 4.81 11.79
C LEU A 87 3.53 3.72 12.86
N LYS A 88 3.85 4.14 14.09
CA LYS A 88 3.94 3.27 15.27
C LYS A 88 2.57 3.01 15.89
#